data_AF-A0A815U720-F1
#
_entry.id   AF-A0A815U720-F1
#
_cell.length_a   1.000
_cell.length_b   1.000
_cell.length_c   1.000
_cell.angle_alpha   90.00
_cell.angle_beta   90.00
_cell.angle_gamma   90.00
#
_symmetry.space_group_name_H-M   'P 1'
#
loop_
_entity.id
_entity.type
_entity.pdbx_description
1 polymer ?
#
loop_
_entity_poly.entity_id
_entity_poly.type
_entity_poly.pdbx_seq_one_letter_code
_entity_poly.pdbx_strand_id
1 'polypeptide(L)'
;IIGLYTTFVIVVARLLRTVLQTSQTIMFNELPQVDRLWHLLRDIYLVREHNILNIEEQVFAKLIFLYRSPETLIRFTKPKVE
;
A
#
# COMPACT_ATOMS: atom_id res chain seq x y z
N ILE A 1 -35.80 -13.39 -18.03
CA ILE A 1 -35.03 -12.53 -18.95
C ILE A 1 -34.85 -11.12 -18.37
N ILE A 2 -35.94 -10.41 -18.03
CA ILE A 2 -35.87 -9.04 -17.47
C ILE A 2 -35.04 -8.96 -16.17
N GLY A 3 -35.20 -9.91 -15.26
CA GLY A 3 -34.45 -9.94 -13.99
C GLY A 3 -32.94 -10.14 -14.15
N LEU A 4 -32.48 -10.77 -15.24
CA LEU A 4 -31.04 -10.93 -15.53
C LEU A 4 -30.43 -9.60 -16.01
N TYR A 5 -31.19 -8.85 -16.81
CA TYR A 5 -30.75 -7.54 -17.30
C TYR A 5 -30.63 -6.53 -16.15
N THR A 6 -31.62 -6.48 -15.26
CA THR A 6 -31.60 -5.55 -14.13
C THR A 6 -30.48 -5.87 -13.13
N THR A 7 -30.24 -7.15 -12.81
CA THR A 7 -29.13 -7.54 -11.92
C THR A 7 -27.76 -7.26 -12.54
N PHE A 8 -27.59 -7.53 -13.83
CA PHE A 8 -26.35 -7.22 -14.55
C PHE A 8 -26.03 -5.73 -14.52
N VAL A 9 -27.02 -4.88 -14.86
CA VAL A 9 -26.86 -3.42 -14.84
C VAL A 9 -26.53 -2.91 -13.43
N ILE A 10 -27.16 -3.46 -12.38
CA ILE A 10 -26.85 -3.09 -10.99
C ILE A 10 -25.42 -3.49 -10.60
N VAL A 11 -24.95 -4.67 -11.00
CA VAL A 11 -23.58 -5.12 -10.72
C VAL A 11 -22.57 -4.22 -11.42
N VAL A 12 -22.77 -3.91 -12.70
CA VAL A 12 -21.89 -2.99 -13.45
C VAL A 12 -21.87 -1.60 -12.81
N ALA A 13 -23.05 -1.06 -12.46
CA ALA A 13 -23.13 0.23 -11.78
C ALA A 13 -22.41 0.24 -10.42
N ARG A 14 -22.49 -0.85 -9.65
CA ARG A 14 -21.76 -1.00 -8.38
C ARG A 14 -20.25 -1.08 -8.58
N LEU A 15 -19.78 -1.85 -9.56
CA LEU A 15 -18.37 -1.95 -9.89
C LEU A 15 -17.78 -0.59 -10.26
N LEU A 16 -18.46 0.15 -11.15
CA LEU A 16 -18.07 1.51 -11.53
C LEU A 16 -18.00 2.43 -10.30
N ARG A 17 -19.00 2.35 -9.40
CA ARG A 17 -19.02 3.15 -8.17
C ARG A 17 -17.83 2.84 -7.25
N THR A 18 -17.46 1.57 -7.11
CA THR A 18 -16.32 1.17 -6.27
C THR A 18 -14.99 1.67 -6.82
N VAL A 19 -14.78 1.62 -8.14
CA VAL A 19 -13.55 2.13 -8.77
C VAL A 19 -13.41 3.65 -8.59
N LEU A 20 -14.52 4.38 -8.64
CA LEU A 20 -14.53 5.84 -8.44
C LEU A 20 -14.31 6.26 -6.98
N GLN A 21 -14.52 5.37 -6.00
CA GLN A 21 -14.29 5.65 -4.58
C GLN A 21 -12.79 5.57 -4.22
N THR A 22 -11.99 6.51 -4.71
CA THR A 22 -10.54 6.56 -4.45
C THR A 22 -10.17 7.10 -3.06
N SER A 23 -11.11 7.68 -2.32
CA SER A 23 -10.86 8.36 -1.05
C SER A 23 -10.16 7.50 0.01
N GLN A 24 -10.40 6.19 0.00
CA GLN A 24 -9.76 5.26 0.94
C GLN A 24 -8.29 4.99 0.62
N THR A 25 -7.86 5.26 -0.61
CA THR A 25 -6.47 5.01 -1.07
C THR A 25 -5.59 6.25 -1.06
N ILE A 26 -6.15 7.44 -0.78
CA ILE A 26 -5.42 8.73 -0.77
C ILE A 26 -4.16 8.66 0.09
N MET A 27 -4.27 8.07 1.28
CA MET A 27 -3.16 7.90 2.24
C MET A 27 -1.94 7.16 1.68
N PHE A 28 -2.14 6.28 0.71
CA PHE A 28 -1.08 5.46 0.13
C PHE A 28 -0.61 5.97 -1.24
N ASN A 29 -1.47 6.68 -1.97
CA ASN A 29 -1.15 7.22 -3.29
C ASN A 29 -0.45 8.58 -3.21
N GLU A 30 -0.85 9.43 -2.25
CA GLU A 30 -0.38 10.81 -2.13
C GLU A 30 0.83 10.91 -1.19
N LEU A 31 1.97 10.35 -1.63
CA LEU A 31 3.21 10.37 -0.85
C LEU A 31 4.29 11.23 -1.53
N PRO A 32 4.96 12.13 -0.80
CA PRO A 32 5.89 13.08 -1.41
C PRO A 32 7.20 12.44 -1.89
N GLN A 33 7.79 11.49 -1.14
CA GLN A 33 8.99 10.77 -1.56
C GLN A 33 9.00 9.33 -1.02
N VAL A 34 9.11 8.34 -1.92
CA VAL A 34 8.98 6.91 -1.60
C VAL A 34 10.32 6.17 -1.60
N ASP A 35 11.44 6.84 -1.90
CA ASP A 35 12.76 6.20 -2.06
C ASP A 35 13.20 5.41 -0.82
N ARG A 36 12.97 5.95 0.38
CA ARG A 36 13.30 5.25 1.63
C ARG A 36 12.49 3.97 1.82
N LEU A 37 11.23 3.97 1.38
CA LEU A 37 10.38 2.79 1.46
C LEU A 37 10.85 1.76 0.43
N TRP A 38 11.25 2.21 -0.75
CA TRP A 38 11.82 1.36 -1.78
C TRP A 38 13.14 0.71 -1.33
N HIS A 39 14.02 1.45 -0.65
CA HIS A 39 15.22 0.89 -0.04
C HIS A 39 14.89 -0.17 1.02
N LEU A 40 13.91 0.09 1.90
CA LEU A 40 13.48 -0.89 2.89
C LEU A 40 12.91 -2.17 2.25
N LEU A 41 12.14 -2.05 1.18
CA LEU A 41 11.66 -3.20 0.42
C LEU A 41 12.82 -3.98 -0.20
N ARG A 42 13.81 -3.29 -0.76
CA ARG A 42 15.03 -3.92 -1.30
C ARG A 42 15.82 -4.65 -0.21
N ASP A 43 15.93 -4.08 0.98
CA ASP A 43 16.61 -4.73 2.10
C ASP A 43 15.93 -6.06 2.47
N ILE A 44 14.60 -6.13 2.44
CA ILE A 44 13.85 -7.39 2.64
C ILE A 44 14.22 -8.43 1.58
N TYR A 45 14.27 -8.02 0.31
CA TYR A 45 14.67 -8.91 -0.79
C TYR A 45 16.10 -9.42 -0.63
N LEU A 46 17.05 -8.55 -0.26
CA LEU A 46 18.45 -8.93 -0.04
C LEU A 46 18.61 -9.90 1.12
N VAL A 47 17.93 -9.64 2.25
CA VAL A 47 17.98 -10.54 3.42
C VAL A 47 17.39 -11.91 3.11
N ARG A 48 16.34 -11.96 2.30
CA ARG A 48 15.75 -13.21 1.81
C ARG A 48 16.71 -13.98 0.91
N GLU A 49 17.46 -13.30 0.03
CA GLU A 49 18.49 -13.94 -0.81
C GLU A 49 19.60 -14.58 0.02
N HIS A 50 19.97 -13.95 1.14
CA HIS A 50 20.96 -14.49 2.08
C HIS A 50 20.39 -15.53 3.08
N ASN A 51 19.09 -15.83 3.03
CA ASN A 51 18.40 -16.76 3.93
C ASN A 51 18.54 -16.43 5.44
N ILE A 52 18.70 -15.15 5.80
CA ILE A 52 18.86 -14.72 7.20
C ILE A 52 17.49 -14.35 7.79
N LEU A 53 16.71 -15.37 8.20
CA LEU A 53 15.31 -15.24 8.62
C LEU A 53 15.11 -14.31 9.83
N ASN A 54 16.03 -14.32 10.80
CA ASN A 54 15.93 -13.49 12.00
C ASN A 54 15.95 -11.99 11.68
N ILE A 55 16.69 -11.58 10.65
CA ILE A 55 16.76 -10.19 10.21
C ILE A 55 15.54 -9.87 9.33
N GLU A 56 15.10 -10.81 8.49
CA GLU A 56 13.92 -10.65 7.64
C GLU A 56 12.70 -10.30 8.48
N GLU A 57 12.47 -11.03 9.59
CA GLU A 57 11.36 -10.78 10.51
C GLU A 57 11.40 -9.35 11.07
N GLN A 58 12.56 -8.86 11.47
CA GLN A 58 12.72 -7.52 12.05
C GLN A 58 12.47 -6.41 11.03
N VAL A 59 13.01 -6.56 9.82
CA VAL A 59 12.80 -5.58 8.73
C VAL A 59 11.34 -5.61 8.29
N PHE A 60 10.72 -6.78 8.23
CA PHE A 60 9.30 -6.94 7.91
C PHE A 60 8.39 -6.35 9.00
N ALA A 61 8.73 -6.54 10.28
CA ALA A 61 8.00 -5.91 11.39
C ALA A 61 8.02 -4.38 11.28
N LYS A 62 9.14 -3.79 10.85
CA LYS A 62 9.25 -2.35 10.59
C LYS A 62 8.32 -1.90 9.44
N LEU A 63 8.20 -2.69 8.37
CA LEU A 63 7.25 -2.43 7.28
C LEU A 63 5.80 -2.43 7.80
N ILE A 64 5.42 -3.44 8.57
CA ILE A 64 4.07 -3.54 9.15
C ILE A 64 3.78 -2.35 10.05
N PHE A 65 4.72 -1.97 10.92
CA PHE A 65 4.56 -0.84 11.82
C PHE A 65 4.32 0.47 11.06
N LEU A 66 5.04 0.67 9.95
CA LEU A 66 4.93 1.84 9.10
C LEU A 66 3.55 1.93 8.43
N TYR A 67 3.03 0.82 7.91
CA TYR A 67 1.68 0.79 7.32
C TYR A 67 0.54 0.79 8.35
N ARG A 68 0.82 0.48 9.61
CA ARG A 68 -0.18 0.52 10.70
C ARG A 68 -0.51 1.94 11.15
N SER A 69 0.41 2.90 10.99
CA SER A 69 0.19 4.29 11.40
C SER A 69 0.42 5.27 10.23
N PRO A 70 -0.60 6.01 9.79
CA PRO A 70 -0.43 7.00 8.72
C PRO A 70 0.53 8.12 9.08
N GLU A 71 0.60 8.48 10.36
CA GLU A 71 1.46 9.56 10.82
C GLU A 71 2.94 9.21 10.67
N THR A 72 3.31 7.96 10.98
CA THR A 72 4.69 7.49 10.82
C THR A 72 5.04 7.33 9.35
N LEU A 73 4.09 6.89 8.53
CA LEU A 73 4.24 6.77 7.08
C LEU A 73 4.51 8.13 6.42
N ILE A 74 3.77 9.18 6.79
CA ILE A 74 4.01 10.54 6.30
C ILE A 74 5.38 11.06 6.77
N ARG A 75 5.71 10.91 8.07
CA ARG A 75 7.02 11.34 8.59
C ARG A 75 8.18 10.64 7.89
N PHE A 76 8.00 9.37 7.53
CA PHE A 76 9.02 8.58 6.86
C PHE A 76 9.24 9.01 5.40
N THR A 77 8.17 9.38 4.70
CA THR A 77 8.19 9.82 3.29
C THR A 77 8.50 11.32 3.11
N LYS A 78 8.68 12.09 4.18
CA LYS A 78 9.08 13.50 4.08
C LYS A 78 10.42 13.66 3.36
N PRO A 79 10.53 14.62 2.42
CA PRO A 79 11.79 14.93 1.76
C PRO A 79 12.82 15.41 2.77
N LYS A 80 14.09 15.06 2.56
CA LYS A 80 15.18 15.74 3.26
C LYS A 80 15.24 17.16 2.70
N VAL A 81 14.96 18.14 3.54
CA VAL A 81 15.34 19.53 3.25
C VAL A 81 16.86 19.57 3.48
N GLU A 82 17.61 19.85 2.42
CA GLU A 82 19.06 20.12 2.50
C GLU A 82 19.34 21.44 3.22
#